data_AF-A0A4Y9YM58-F1
#
_entry.id   AF-A0A4Y9YM58-F1
#
_cell.length_a   1.000
_cell.length_b   1.000
_cell.length_c   1.000
_cell.angle_alpha   90.00
_cell.angle_beta   90.00
_cell.angle_gamma   90.00
#
_symmetry.space_group_name_H-M   'P 1'
#
loop_
_entity.id
_entity.type
_entity.pdbx_description
1 polymer ?
#
loop_
_entity_poly.entity_id
_entity_poly.type
_entity_poly.pdbx_seq_one_letter_code
_entity_poly.pdbx_strand_id
1 'polypeptide(L)'
;MVTTYRENASKGSMTCKYLDAAAHHTLLMLANRLVDRFRELGYEDQDIKSIQQMSESQSDRVVTDRVWKNIRPALQTRIDTTMCVRLEREQAPIINSRKRLVKNAFDDYKRTLRPIEWIHLPPPGLIYAMPAFRSLIYKDLDVPLEQATCDEVARCLPEDIAAFNDKLKDRLLYSMAEDGAFGETARKAKRPPSGIDKEGCLALATSVFAYRTSGVNLALISYEDVAAHLAWTGTQPQSHGIDFYIQMADTQGKSRWVSTYYYLRSGPSTITSLIKALSLDPETTRPQDLDSLDRRFLCEGCNFLNLTYSWRTCISHHYSAHLWRAPDFTALNEKNSAILRQKEGTDPASDQEMWSCNHCTIHLNDLQTHAVVLKHVQETHAINDPEENVDLFHAYPTARLRPTPQQFLTADPLQQHLAADSA
;
A
#
# COMPACT_ATOMS: atom_id res chain seq x y z
N MET A 1 -49.61 1.71 -8.09
CA MET A 1 -49.64 0.70 -7.01
C MET A 1 -48.65 1.11 -5.95
N VAL A 2 -49.19 1.67 -4.87
CA VAL A 2 -48.47 2.06 -3.65
C VAL A 2 -48.11 0.78 -2.90
N THR A 3 -46.83 0.56 -2.61
CA THR A 3 -46.40 -0.47 -1.66
C THR A 3 -45.61 0.19 -0.54
N THR A 4 -46.17 0.02 0.65
CA THR A 4 -45.78 0.57 1.94
C THR A 4 -44.58 -0.19 2.50
N TYR A 5 -43.50 0.52 2.83
CA TYR A 5 -42.42 -0.02 3.65
C TYR A 5 -42.79 0.16 5.13
N ARG A 6 -42.95 -0.96 5.83
CA ARG A 6 -43.18 -1.06 7.27
C ARG A 6 -41.90 -0.76 8.04
N GLU A 7 -42.09 0.01 9.11
CA GLU A 7 -41.15 0.29 10.18
C GLU A 7 -40.63 -0.99 10.86
N ASN A 8 -39.33 -1.02 11.13
CA ASN A 8 -38.76 -1.81 12.22
C ASN A 8 -37.68 -0.96 12.90
N ALA A 9 -38.12 -0.19 13.89
CA ALA A 9 -37.25 0.33 14.93
C ALA A 9 -37.10 -0.73 16.02
N SER A 10 -35.87 -1.10 16.39
CA SER A 10 -35.44 -1.07 17.80
C SER A 10 -33.97 -1.46 17.98
N LYS A 11 -33.34 -0.78 18.94
CA LYS A 11 -32.15 -1.13 19.74
C LYS A 11 -30.78 -0.83 19.13
N GLY A 12 -30.23 0.30 19.60
CA GLY A 12 -28.81 0.62 19.47
C GLY A 12 -28.43 2.10 19.58
N SER A 13 -29.32 2.99 20.04
CA SER A 13 -28.95 4.39 20.28
C SER A 13 -28.10 4.48 21.55
N MET A 14 -26.78 4.57 21.36
CA MET A 14 -25.86 5.08 22.39
C MET A 14 -26.27 6.51 22.69
N THR A 15 -26.90 6.69 23.85
CA THR A 15 -27.17 8.00 24.42
C THR A 15 -25.84 8.72 24.64
N CYS A 16 -25.60 9.75 23.84
CA CYS A 16 -24.66 10.82 24.16
C CYS A 16 -25.15 11.45 25.47
N LYS A 17 -24.58 11.02 26.60
CA LYS A 17 -24.84 11.63 27.89
C LYS A 17 -24.32 13.07 27.81
N TYR A 18 -25.24 14.04 27.90
CA TYR A 18 -24.88 15.42 28.17
C TYR A 18 -24.03 15.44 29.45
N LEU A 19 -22.75 15.74 29.31
CA LEU A 19 -21.88 16.08 30.44
C LEU A 19 -22.50 17.29 31.14
N ASP A 20 -22.57 17.29 32.47
CA ASP A 20 -23.04 18.47 33.19
C ASP A 20 -22.08 19.66 32.96
N ALA A 21 -22.55 20.89 33.19
CA ALA A 21 -21.80 22.11 32.93
C ALA A 21 -20.46 22.20 33.71
N ALA A 22 -20.37 21.62 34.91
CA ALA A 22 -19.16 21.56 35.71
C ALA A 22 -18.15 20.52 35.16
N ALA A 23 -18.63 19.38 34.66
CA ALA A 23 -17.78 18.41 33.96
C ALA A 23 -17.21 19.00 32.66
N HIS A 24 -18.02 19.75 31.90
CA HIS A 24 -17.57 20.46 30.70
C HIS A 24 -16.54 21.55 31.03
N HIS A 25 -16.78 22.34 32.10
CA HIS A 25 -15.83 23.36 32.56
C HIS A 25 -14.49 22.77 33.01
N THR A 26 -14.52 21.62 33.70
CA THR A 26 -13.30 20.91 34.14
C THR A 26 -12.48 20.40 32.97
N LEU A 27 -13.13 19.83 31.95
CA LEU A 27 -12.46 19.38 30.72
C LEU A 27 -11.83 20.55 29.95
N LEU A 28 -12.51 21.69 29.87
CA LEU A 28 -11.96 22.91 29.24
C LEU A 28 -10.72 23.43 29.99
N MET A 29 -10.75 23.43 31.33
CA MET A 29 -9.59 23.83 32.14
C MET A 29 -8.39 22.89 31.95
N LEU A 30 -8.63 21.57 31.87
CA LEU A 30 -7.57 20.59 31.60
C LEU A 30 -7.01 20.73 30.17
N ALA A 31 -7.87 20.97 29.18
CA ALA A 31 -7.46 21.23 27.81
C ALA A 31 -6.58 22.51 27.72
N ASN A 32 -6.95 23.58 28.41
CA ASN A 32 -6.15 24.82 28.45
C ASN A 32 -4.75 24.59 29.06
N ARG A 33 -4.63 23.77 30.11
CA ARG A 33 -3.32 23.43 30.69
C ARG A 33 -2.41 22.67 29.71
N LEU A 34 -2.98 21.83 28.84
CA LEU A 34 -2.23 21.17 27.78
C LEU A 34 -1.78 22.19 26.73
N VAL A 35 -2.65 23.13 26.35
CA VAL A 35 -2.32 24.22 25.43
C VAL A 35 -1.14 25.03 25.97
N ASP A 36 -1.19 25.45 27.23
CA ASP A 36 -0.12 26.25 27.84
C ASP A 36 1.21 25.49 27.89
N ARG A 37 1.20 24.19 28.24
CA ARG A 37 2.41 23.36 28.19
C ARG A 37 3.03 23.27 26.79
N PHE A 38 2.23 23.24 25.72
CA PHE A 38 2.77 23.24 24.36
C PHE A 38 3.23 24.63 23.91
N ARG A 39 2.58 25.71 24.35
CA ARG A 39 3.08 27.08 24.14
C ARG A 39 4.44 27.29 24.79
N GLU A 40 4.64 26.80 26.01
CA GLU A 40 5.93 26.83 26.71
C GLU A 40 7.03 26.08 25.95
N LEU A 41 6.66 25.09 25.13
CA LEU A 41 7.57 24.36 24.24
C LEU A 41 7.80 25.07 22.89
N GLY A 42 7.18 26.23 22.66
CA GLY A 42 7.35 27.05 21.46
C GLY A 42 6.35 26.77 20.33
N TYR A 43 5.29 26.00 20.58
CA TYR A 43 4.28 25.73 19.55
C TYR A 43 3.29 26.89 19.39
N GLU A 44 2.88 27.12 18.14
CA GLU A 44 1.86 28.11 17.81
C GLU A 44 0.44 27.59 18.09
N ASP A 45 -0.45 28.49 18.53
CA ASP A 45 -1.84 28.18 18.86
C ASP A 45 -2.60 27.50 17.73
N GLN A 46 -2.29 27.84 16.48
CA GLN A 46 -2.97 27.28 15.32
C GLN A 46 -2.65 25.78 15.15
N ASP A 47 -1.43 25.36 15.48
CA ASP A 47 -1.00 23.95 15.41
C ASP A 47 -1.54 23.17 16.62
N ILE A 48 -1.54 23.81 17.79
CA ILE A 48 -2.06 23.21 19.04
C ILE A 48 -3.57 22.91 18.95
N LYS A 49 -4.36 23.72 18.23
CA LYS A 49 -5.80 23.46 18.05
C LYS A 49 -6.10 22.06 17.51
N SER A 50 -5.18 21.46 16.76
CA SER A 50 -5.32 20.11 16.19
C SER A 50 -5.49 18.99 17.22
N ILE A 51 -5.04 19.20 18.46
CA ILE A 51 -5.13 18.19 19.52
C ILE A 51 -6.42 18.27 20.33
N GLN A 52 -7.24 19.31 20.21
CA GLN A 52 -8.42 19.51 21.07
C GLN A 52 -9.45 18.38 21.00
N GLN A 53 -9.49 17.65 19.89
CA GLN A 53 -10.43 16.55 19.65
C GLN A 53 -9.82 15.15 19.87
N MET A 54 -8.57 15.07 20.36
CA MET A 54 -7.93 13.79 20.63
C MET A 54 -8.42 13.20 21.95
N SER A 55 -8.55 11.88 22.01
CA SER A 55 -8.96 11.20 23.25
C SER A 55 -8.01 11.47 24.41
N GLU A 56 -6.72 11.62 24.08
CA GLU A 56 -5.62 11.88 24.99
C GLU A 56 -5.70 13.29 25.62
N SER A 57 -6.34 14.25 24.95
CA SER A 57 -6.59 15.60 25.48
C SER A 57 -7.94 15.73 26.19
N GLN A 58 -8.84 14.78 26.00
CA GLN A 58 -10.21 14.78 26.55
C GLN A 58 -10.32 13.98 27.87
N SER A 59 -9.19 13.63 28.49
CA SER A 59 -9.20 12.93 29.78
C SER A 59 -9.65 13.86 30.91
N ASP A 60 -10.56 13.37 31.75
CA ASP A 60 -11.02 13.97 33.00
C ASP A 60 -9.96 13.93 34.12
N ARG A 61 -8.83 13.27 33.88
CA ARG A 61 -7.76 13.10 34.86
C ARG A 61 -6.89 14.34 34.91
N VAL A 62 -6.53 14.75 36.13
CA VAL A 62 -5.52 15.79 36.35
C VAL A 62 -4.22 15.40 35.64
N VAL A 63 -3.74 16.28 34.75
CA VAL A 63 -2.48 16.10 34.02
C VAL A 63 -1.30 16.28 35.00
N THR A 64 -0.94 15.19 35.67
CA THR A 64 0.31 15.07 36.44
C THR A 64 1.49 14.88 35.48
N ASP A 65 2.73 15.04 35.96
CA ASP A 65 3.91 14.87 35.10
C ASP A 65 4.04 13.44 34.55
N ARG A 66 3.57 12.44 35.30
CA ARG A 66 3.48 11.06 34.82
C ARG A 66 2.48 10.92 33.68
N VAL A 67 1.29 11.51 33.83
CA VAL A 67 0.26 11.49 32.76
C VAL A 67 0.78 12.23 31.54
N TRP A 68 1.35 13.42 31.74
CA TRP A 68 1.98 14.21 30.69
C TRP A 68 3.03 13.43 29.90
N LYS A 69 3.97 12.75 30.58
CA LYS A 69 5.00 11.93 29.93
C LYS A 69 4.40 10.84 29.04
N ASN A 70 3.23 10.32 29.39
CA ASN A 70 2.56 9.26 28.64
C ASN A 70 1.76 9.79 27.45
N ILE A 71 1.04 10.91 27.61
CA ILE A 71 0.18 11.45 26.53
C ILE A 71 0.94 12.37 25.57
N ARG A 72 2.00 13.04 26.05
CA ARG A 72 2.77 14.02 25.27
C ARG A 72 3.22 13.48 23.92
N PRO A 73 3.80 12.27 23.78
CA PRO A 73 4.29 11.82 22.47
C PRO A 73 3.19 11.78 21.40
N ALA A 74 2.01 11.26 21.73
CA ALA A 74 0.89 11.18 20.79
C ALA A 74 0.37 12.57 20.38
N LEU A 75 0.20 13.46 21.37
CA LEU A 75 -0.21 14.84 21.12
C LEU A 75 0.84 15.61 20.30
N GLN A 76 2.11 15.44 20.64
CA GLN A 76 3.23 16.10 19.98
C GLN A 76 3.31 15.72 18.50
N THR A 77 3.21 14.42 18.18
CA THR A 77 3.16 13.96 16.78
C THR A 77 2.02 14.62 16.00
N ARG A 78 0.85 14.81 16.61
CA ARG A 78 -0.28 15.47 15.94
C ARG A 78 -0.04 16.96 15.69
N ILE A 79 0.55 17.66 16.66
CA ILE A 79 0.92 19.08 16.52
C ILE A 79 1.99 19.24 15.45
N ASP A 80 3.07 18.46 15.52
CA ASP A 80 4.17 18.50 14.54
C ASP A 80 3.66 18.20 13.12
N THR A 81 2.74 17.25 12.98
CA THR A 81 2.10 16.95 11.69
C THR A 81 1.30 18.15 11.17
N THR A 82 0.54 18.80 12.05
CA THR A 82 -0.29 19.96 11.69
C THR A 82 0.58 21.15 11.30
N MET A 83 1.67 21.37 12.04
CA MET A 83 2.68 22.38 11.73
C MET A 83 3.29 22.13 10.34
N CYS A 84 3.68 20.89 10.00
CA CYS A 84 4.19 20.56 8.66
C CYS A 84 3.16 20.91 7.57
N VAL A 85 1.90 20.51 7.74
CA VAL A 85 0.82 20.81 6.79
C VAL A 85 0.57 22.32 6.65
N ARG A 86 0.64 23.07 7.76
CA ARG A 86 0.53 24.53 7.75
C ARG A 86 1.68 25.15 6.96
N LEU A 87 2.92 24.73 7.23
CA LEU A 87 4.12 25.23 6.56
C LEU A 87 4.14 24.91 5.06
N GLU A 88 3.62 23.76 4.63
CA GLU A 88 3.40 23.47 3.19
C GLU A 88 2.58 24.55 2.49
N ARG A 89 1.55 25.08 3.18
CA ARG A 89 0.65 26.10 2.64
C ARG A 89 1.26 27.50 2.74
N GLU A 90 1.78 27.85 3.91
CA GLU A 90 2.18 29.22 4.25
C GLU A 90 3.60 29.56 3.77
N GLN A 91 4.48 28.56 3.68
CA GLN A 91 5.89 28.70 3.31
C GLN A 91 6.23 27.88 2.06
N ALA A 92 5.24 27.63 1.18
CA ALA A 92 5.35 26.75 0.03
C ALA A 92 6.63 26.97 -0.83
N PRO A 93 7.06 28.21 -1.14
CA PRO A 93 8.29 28.41 -1.94
C PRO A 93 9.54 27.86 -1.26
N ILE A 94 9.71 28.11 0.05
CA ILE A 94 10.86 27.65 0.83
C ILE A 94 10.81 26.13 0.99
N ILE A 95 9.65 25.61 1.39
CA ILE A 95 9.44 24.17 1.60
C ILE A 95 9.68 23.38 0.31
N ASN A 96 9.14 23.82 -0.82
CA ASN A 96 9.36 23.16 -2.11
C ASN A 96 10.83 23.23 -2.53
N SER A 97 11.52 24.34 -2.26
CA SER A 97 12.95 24.42 -2.54
C SER A 97 13.76 23.41 -1.73
N ARG A 98 13.47 23.27 -0.43
CA ARG A 98 14.13 22.29 0.45
C ARG A 98 13.81 20.84 0.08
N LYS A 99 12.55 20.54 -0.25
CA LYS A 99 12.15 19.23 -0.77
C LYS A 99 12.91 18.84 -2.03
N ARG A 100 13.19 19.79 -2.94
CA ARG A 100 14.03 19.50 -4.12
C ARG A 100 15.44 19.07 -3.73
N LEU A 101 16.06 19.72 -2.75
CA LEU A 101 17.40 19.32 -2.27
C LEU A 101 17.40 17.90 -1.68
N VAL A 102 16.39 17.59 -0.86
CA VAL A 102 16.20 16.23 -0.32
C VAL A 102 15.93 15.23 -1.43
N LYS A 103 15.10 15.57 -2.42
CA LYS A 103 14.83 14.72 -3.59
C LYS A 103 16.10 14.44 -4.38
N ASN A 104 16.95 15.45 -4.60
CA ASN A 104 18.23 15.26 -5.30
C ASN A 104 19.12 14.25 -4.58
N ALA A 105 19.29 14.40 -3.26
CA ALA A 105 20.07 13.46 -2.46
C ALA A 105 19.48 12.04 -2.49
N PHE A 106 18.15 11.93 -2.48
CA PHE A 106 17.47 10.64 -2.63
C PHE A 106 17.64 10.03 -4.03
N ASP A 107 17.53 10.84 -5.08
CA ASP A 107 17.77 10.39 -6.46
C ASP A 107 19.23 9.95 -6.65
N ASP A 108 20.20 10.63 -6.02
CA ASP A 108 21.61 10.22 -6.03
C ASP A 108 21.79 8.87 -5.35
N TYR A 109 21.12 8.63 -4.22
CA TYR A 109 21.07 7.30 -3.62
C TYR A 109 20.46 6.26 -4.59
N LYS A 110 19.34 6.57 -5.26
CA LYS A 110 18.73 5.65 -6.23
C LYS A 110 19.68 5.29 -7.38
N ARG A 111 20.52 6.23 -7.83
CA ARG A 111 21.53 5.98 -8.88
C ARG A 111 22.61 4.98 -8.46
N THR A 112 22.78 4.73 -7.16
CA THR A 112 23.71 3.70 -6.65
C THR A 112 23.14 2.29 -6.72
N LEU A 113 21.83 2.15 -6.94
CA LEU A 113 21.12 0.87 -6.96
C LEU A 113 20.88 0.40 -8.39
N ARG A 114 20.63 -0.90 -8.57
CA ARG A 114 20.11 -1.38 -9.86
C ARG A 114 18.69 -0.84 -10.06
N PRO A 115 18.31 -0.45 -11.28
CA PRO A 115 17.01 0.15 -11.52
C PRO A 115 15.81 -0.67 -11.05
N ILE A 116 15.82 -1.99 -11.21
CA ILE A 116 14.73 -2.86 -10.73
C ILE A 116 14.53 -2.77 -9.21
N GLU A 117 15.56 -2.43 -8.43
CA GLU A 117 15.46 -2.27 -6.98
C GLU A 117 14.65 -1.03 -6.59
N TRP A 118 14.47 -0.07 -7.50
CA TRP A 118 13.68 1.14 -7.25
C TRP A 118 12.22 0.85 -6.93
N ILE A 119 11.67 -0.28 -7.43
CA ILE A 119 10.27 -0.66 -7.22
C ILE A 119 9.95 -0.93 -5.73
N HIS A 120 10.98 -1.18 -4.92
CA HIS A 120 10.86 -1.44 -3.49
C HIS A 120 11.23 -0.22 -2.63
N LEU A 121 11.61 0.90 -3.25
CA LEU A 121 11.95 2.11 -2.52
C LEU A 121 10.69 2.90 -2.16
N PRO A 122 10.69 3.55 -0.99
CA PRO A 122 9.59 4.42 -0.60
C PRO A 122 9.45 5.62 -1.56
N PRO A 123 8.24 6.18 -1.70
CA PRO A 123 8.05 7.40 -2.47
C PRO A 123 8.74 8.60 -1.80
N PRO A 124 9.08 9.66 -2.54
CA PRO A 124 9.72 10.86 -1.97
C PRO A 124 8.95 11.48 -0.80
N GLY A 125 7.61 11.45 -0.85
CA GLY A 125 6.77 11.96 0.25
C GLY A 125 7.05 11.27 1.59
N LEU A 126 7.39 9.98 1.57
CA LEU A 126 7.77 9.23 2.76
C LEU A 126 9.20 9.57 3.22
N ILE A 127 10.13 9.81 2.28
CA ILE A 127 11.47 10.33 2.62
C ILE A 127 11.37 11.69 3.31
N TYR A 128 10.52 12.59 2.82
CA TYR A 128 10.29 13.89 3.46
C TYR A 128 9.71 13.78 4.87
N ALA A 129 8.99 12.70 5.17
CA ALA A 129 8.39 12.44 6.46
C ALA A 129 9.35 11.78 7.47
N MET A 130 10.46 11.18 7.00
CA MET A 130 11.46 10.59 7.89
C MET A 130 12.05 11.67 8.82
N PRO A 131 12.29 11.39 10.11
CA PRO A 131 12.61 12.43 11.09
C PRO A 131 13.78 13.34 10.73
N ALA A 132 14.86 12.80 10.17
CA ALA A 132 16.05 13.57 9.80
C ALA A 132 15.76 14.56 8.66
N PHE A 133 15.17 14.10 7.56
CA PHE A 133 14.80 14.95 6.43
C PHE A 133 13.67 15.91 6.74
N ARG A 134 12.67 15.47 7.52
CA ARG A 134 11.59 16.33 8.01
C ARG A 134 12.15 17.52 8.78
N SER A 135 13.15 17.30 9.63
CA SER A 135 13.82 18.39 10.34
C SER A 135 14.48 19.38 9.38
N LEU A 136 15.19 18.90 8.36
CA LEU A 136 15.81 19.76 7.33
C LEU A 136 14.76 20.58 6.56
N ILE A 137 13.59 20.00 6.27
CA ILE A 137 12.56 20.66 5.47
C ILE A 137 11.82 21.73 6.27
N TYR A 138 11.43 21.46 7.53
CA TYR A 138 10.45 22.29 8.25
C TYR A 138 11.03 23.10 9.43
N LYS A 139 12.29 22.93 9.84
CA LYS A 139 12.91 23.72 10.92
C LYS A 139 13.81 24.82 10.40
N ASP A 140 13.97 25.90 11.18
CA ASP A 140 14.91 26.99 10.93
C ASP A 140 14.81 27.54 9.50
N LEU A 141 13.58 27.89 9.08
CA LEU A 141 13.25 28.29 7.70
C LEU A 141 13.99 29.56 7.23
N ASP A 142 14.51 30.35 8.17
CA ASP A 142 15.33 31.53 7.97
C ASP A 142 16.79 31.20 7.60
N VAL A 143 17.25 29.98 7.87
CA VAL A 143 18.57 29.49 7.49
C VAL A 143 18.50 28.82 6.11
N PRO A 144 19.30 29.23 5.12
CA PRO A 144 19.37 28.52 3.85
C PRO A 144 19.80 27.06 4.05
N LEU A 145 19.07 26.12 3.47
CA LEU A 145 19.46 24.70 3.44
C LEU A 145 20.37 24.47 2.24
N GLU A 146 21.54 23.87 2.48
CA GLU A 146 22.50 23.51 1.44
C GLU A 146 22.37 22.04 1.02
N GLN A 147 22.71 21.73 -0.24
CA GLN A 147 22.66 20.36 -0.76
C GLN A 147 23.57 19.41 0.03
N ALA A 148 24.78 19.85 0.41
CA ALA A 148 25.74 19.03 1.15
C ALA A 148 25.20 18.50 2.48
N THR A 149 24.35 19.28 3.17
CA THR A 149 23.67 18.85 4.39
C THR A 149 22.68 17.73 4.12
N CYS A 150 21.91 17.83 3.02
CA CYS A 150 21.01 16.75 2.60
C CYS A 150 21.79 15.49 2.22
N ASP A 151 22.93 15.63 1.55
CA ASP A 151 23.77 14.50 1.11
C ASP A 151 24.41 13.79 2.30
N GLU A 152 24.79 14.51 3.36
CA GLU A 152 25.27 13.93 4.62
C GLU A 152 24.19 13.11 5.31
N VAL A 153 22.98 13.66 5.45
CA VAL A 153 21.86 12.92 6.03
C VAL A 153 21.46 11.73 5.15
N ALA A 154 21.57 11.85 3.83
CA ALA A 154 21.27 10.79 2.88
C ALA A 154 22.18 9.57 2.98
N ARG A 155 23.33 9.67 3.65
CA ARG A 155 24.17 8.49 3.93
C ARG A 155 23.46 7.45 4.79
N CYS A 156 22.47 7.86 5.60
CA CYS A 156 21.68 6.99 6.46
C CYS A 156 20.41 6.43 5.77
N LEU A 157 20.15 6.78 4.50
CA LEU A 157 18.97 6.31 3.77
C LEU A 157 18.84 4.78 3.72
N PRO A 158 19.92 4.00 3.47
CA PRO A 158 19.81 2.54 3.44
C PRO A 158 19.22 1.98 4.74
N GLU A 159 19.74 2.43 5.89
CA GLU A 159 19.30 2.00 7.21
C GLU A 159 17.89 2.49 7.53
N ASP A 160 17.57 3.76 7.23
CA ASP A 160 16.25 4.34 7.48
C ASP A 160 15.16 3.66 6.64
N ILE A 161 15.46 3.35 5.38
CA ILE A 161 14.56 2.62 4.47
C ILE A 161 14.38 1.18 4.94
N ALA A 162 15.46 0.50 5.33
CA ALA A 162 15.38 -0.86 5.86
C ALA A 162 14.53 -0.91 7.15
N ALA A 163 14.75 0.03 8.07
CA ALA A 163 13.98 0.14 9.30
C ALA A 163 12.50 0.46 9.04
N PHE A 164 12.19 1.30 8.05
CA PHE A 164 10.81 1.54 7.62
C PHE A 164 10.16 0.28 7.06
N ASN A 165 10.85 -0.42 6.14
CA ASN A 165 10.35 -1.63 5.52
C ASN A 165 10.09 -2.73 6.55
N ASP A 166 10.97 -2.89 7.55
CA ASP A 166 10.78 -3.86 8.63
C ASP A 166 9.53 -3.57 9.48
N LYS A 167 9.28 -2.29 9.78
CA LYS A 167 8.05 -1.83 10.47
C LYS A 167 6.80 -2.03 9.62
N LEU A 168 6.88 -1.79 8.32
CA LEU A 168 5.78 -2.03 7.39
C LEU A 168 5.42 -3.52 7.38
N LYS A 169 6.41 -4.40 7.26
CA LYS A 169 6.22 -5.86 7.33
C LYS A 169 5.61 -6.30 8.67
N ASP A 170 6.10 -5.75 9.79
CA ASP A 170 5.50 -6.01 11.11
C ASP A 170 4.01 -5.68 11.10
N ARG A 171 3.61 -4.51 10.58
CA ARG A 171 2.19 -4.17 10.52
C ARG A 171 1.40 -5.16 9.70
N LEU A 172 1.87 -5.53 8.52
CA LEU A 172 1.15 -6.46 7.66
C LEU A 172 0.89 -7.78 8.41
N LEU A 173 1.90 -8.29 9.14
CA LEU A 173 1.73 -9.44 10.03
C LEU A 173 0.75 -9.19 11.19
N TYR A 174 0.76 -8.01 11.81
CA TYR A 174 -0.25 -7.65 12.81
C TYR A 174 -1.66 -7.67 12.22
N SER A 175 -1.86 -7.13 11.01
CA SER A 175 -3.17 -7.17 10.33
C SER A 175 -3.60 -8.61 10.02
N MET A 176 -2.67 -9.46 9.56
CA MET A 176 -2.93 -10.88 9.36
C MET A 176 -3.39 -11.56 10.66
N ALA A 177 -2.74 -11.25 11.78
CA ALA A 177 -3.13 -11.79 13.09
C ALA A 177 -4.53 -11.30 13.52
N GLU A 178 -4.82 -10.00 13.40
CA GLU A 178 -6.11 -9.40 13.76
C GLU A 178 -7.30 -10.04 13.03
N ASP A 179 -7.08 -10.45 11.77
CA ASP A 179 -8.08 -11.10 10.93
C ASP A 179 -8.06 -12.64 10.99
N GLY A 180 -7.19 -13.22 11.80
CA GLY A 180 -7.16 -14.65 12.13
C GLY A 180 -6.38 -15.54 11.17
N ALA A 181 -5.47 -14.98 10.37
CA ALA A 181 -4.60 -15.76 9.48
C ALA A 181 -3.76 -16.81 10.22
N PHE A 182 -3.38 -16.54 11.47
CA PHE A 182 -2.57 -17.43 12.30
C PHE A 182 -3.38 -18.18 13.36
N GLY A 183 -4.68 -18.36 13.11
CA GLY A 183 -5.60 -19.04 14.03
C GLY A 183 -6.11 -18.17 15.18
N GLU A 184 -7.00 -18.76 15.98
CA GLU A 184 -7.82 -18.04 16.97
C GLU A 184 -6.99 -17.46 18.13
N THR A 185 -5.90 -18.12 18.52
CA THR A 185 -5.03 -17.64 19.60
C THR A 185 -4.34 -16.33 19.24
N ALA A 186 -3.73 -16.26 18.04
CA ALA A 186 -3.10 -15.05 17.53
C ALA A 186 -4.11 -13.92 17.33
N ARG A 187 -5.32 -14.26 16.85
CA ARG A 187 -6.43 -13.32 16.69
C ARG A 187 -6.86 -12.68 18.00
N LYS A 188 -7.08 -13.47 19.05
CA LYS A 188 -7.43 -12.96 20.38
C LYS A 188 -6.32 -12.10 20.98
N ALA A 189 -5.05 -12.49 20.76
CA ALA A 189 -3.90 -11.72 21.21
C ALA A 189 -3.68 -10.44 20.39
N LYS A 190 -4.24 -10.36 19.16
CA LYS A 190 -3.94 -9.33 18.15
C LYS A 190 -2.44 -9.21 17.87
N ARG A 191 -1.75 -10.34 17.81
CA ARG A 191 -0.31 -10.41 17.58
C ARG A 191 0.05 -11.65 16.75
N PRO A 192 1.03 -11.54 15.84
CA PRO A 192 1.54 -12.71 15.13
C PRO A 192 2.23 -13.68 16.11
N PRO A 193 2.35 -14.98 15.74
CA PRO A 193 3.13 -15.95 16.49
C PRO A 193 4.58 -15.50 16.70
N SER A 194 5.17 -15.87 17.84
CA SER A 194 6.59 -15.61 18.10
C SER A 194 7.47 -16.47 17.19
N GLY A 195 8.54 -15.87 16.64
CA GLY A 195 9.48 -16.58 15.76
C GLY A 195 8.97 -16.87 14.35
N ILE A 196 7.88 -16.24 13.92
CA ILE A 196 7.39 -16.36 12.54
C ILE A 196 8.46 -15.88 11.55
N ASP A 197 8.69 -16.65 10.49
CA ASP A 197 9.47 -16.21 9.35
C ASP A 197 8.70 -15.11 8.61
N LYS A 198 9.01 -13.85 8.96
CA LYS A 198 8.39 -12.64 8.41
C LYS A 198 8.53 -12.59 6.89
N GLU A 199 9.72 -12.90 6.37
CA GLU A 199 10.01 -12.80 4.95
C GLU A 199 9.33 -13.90 4.17
N GLY A 200 9.47 -15.15 4.62
CA GLY A 200 8.81 -16.29 3.98
C GLY A 200 7.29 -16.13 3.96
N CYS A 201 6.68 -15.76 5.10
CA CYS A 201 5.23 -15.59 5.20
C CYS A 201 4.70 -14.48 4.27
N LEU A 202 5.36 -13.32 4.25
CA LEU A 202 4.91 -12.19 3.43
C LEU A 202 5.23 -12.35 1.94
N ALA A 203 6.07 -13.31 1.56
CA ALA A 203 6.38 -13.63 0.16
C ALA A 203 5.38 -14.61 -0.49
N LEU A 204 4.50 -15.26 0.30
CA LEU A 204 3.53 -16.23 -0.23
C LEU A 204 2.44 -15.54 -1.06
N ALA A 205 1.96 -16.24 -2.09
CA ALA A 205 0.80 -15.81 -2.87
C ALA A 205 -0.50 -15.75 -2.03
N THR A 206 -0.54 -16.51 -0.93
CA THR A 206 -1.65 -16.52 0.05
C THR A 206 -1.67 -15.30 0.98
N SER A 207 -0.59 -14.51 1.00
CA SER A 207 -0.51 -13.26 1.75
C SER A 207 -1.18 -12.12 0.97
N VAL A 208 -2.51 -12.09 1.01
CA VAL A 208 -3.32 -11.12 0.26
C VAL A 208 -3.71 -9.94 1.13
N PHE A 209 -3.34 -8.75 0.69
CA PHE A 209 -3.68 -7.47 1.28
C PHE A 209 -4.64 -6.71 0.38
N ALA A 210 -5.27 -5.69 0.95
CA ALA A 210 -6.09 -4.75 0.20
C ALA A 210 -5.69 -3.32 0.54
N TYR A 211 -5.78 -2.45 -0.47
CA TYR A 211 -5.68 -1.02 -0.30
C TYR A 211 -7.03 -0.36 -0.52
N ARG A 212 -7.50 0.41 0.47
CA ARG A 212 -8.80 1.12 0.41
C ARG A 212 -8.61 2.56 -0.03
N THR A 213 -9.17 2.89 -1.20
CA THR A 213 -9.42 4.29 -1.61
C THR A 213 -10.90 4.54 -1.80
N SER A 214 -11.24 5.79 -2.09
CA SER A 214 -12.59 6.29 -2.41
C SER A 214 -13.20 5.57 -3.62
N GLY A 215 -13.63 4.32 -3.45
CA GLY A 215 -14.49 3.58 -4.39
C GLY A 215 -13.93 2.28 -4.96
N VAL A 216 -12.63 1.99 -4.80
CA VAL A 216 -12.03 0.74 -5.32
C VAL A 216 -11.14 0.12 -4.25
N ASN A 217 -11.27 -1.19 -4.06
CA ASN A 217 -10.32 -1.97 -3.28
C ASN A 217 -9.38 -2.65 -4.28
N LEU A 218 -8.10 -2.35 -4.19
CA LEU A 218 -7.08 -3.04 -4.95
C LEU A 218 -6.53 -4.20 -4.11
N ALA A 219 -6.57 -5.41 -4.66
CA ALA A 219 -5.91 -6.56 -4.05
C ALA A 219 -4.39 -6.49 -4.34
N LEU A 220 -3.59 -6.70 -3.31
CA LEU A 220 -2.13 -6.65 -3.32
C LEU A 220 -1.61 -7.99 -2.82
N ILE A 221 -0.85 -8.71 -3.64
CA ILE A 221 -0.46 -10.10 -3.37
C ILE A 221 1.00 -10.11 -2.95
N SER A 222 1.26 -10.51 -1.70
CA SER A 222 2.55 -10.42 -1.00
C SER A 222 2.94 -9.00 -0.55
N TYR A 223 4.03 -8.92 0.20
CA TYR A 223 4.67 -7.65 0.56
C TYR A 223 5.19 -6.87 -0.65
N GLU A 224 5.66 -7.56 -1.70
CA GLU A 224 6.23 -6.89 -2.88
C GLU A 224 5.18 -6.00 -3.57
N ASP A 225 3.95 -6.50 -3.72
CA ASP A 225 2.84 -5.71 -4.27
C ASP A 225 2.51 -4.52 -3.35
N VAL A 226 2.56 -4.68 -2.03
CA VAL A 226 2.33 -3.56 -1.08
C VAL A 226 3.40 -2.48 -1.25
N ALA A 227 4.67 -2.87 -1.32
CA ALA A 227 5.78 -1.94 -1.51
C ALA A 227 5.70 -1.23 -2.88
N ALA A 228 5.47 -1.98 -3.95
CA ALA A 228 5.32 -1.44 -5.30
C ALA A 228 4.12 -0.48 -5.41
N HIS A 229 3.00 -0.84 -4.80
CA HIS A 229 1.83 0.03 -4.75
C HIS A 229 2.11 1.31 -3.96
N LEU A 230 2.79 1.22 -2.82
CA LEU A 230 3.18 2.40 -2.04
C LEU A 230 4.07 3.34 -2.86
N ALA A 231 5.07 2.81 -3.57
CA ALA A 231 5.91 3.59 -4.48
C ALA A 231 5.07 4.30 -5.57
N TRP A 232 4.13 3.58 -6.19
CA TRP A 232 3.23 4.12 -7.20
C TRP A 232 2.30 5.22 -6.67
N THR A 233 1.70 5.04 -5.49
CA THR A 233 0.78 6.06 -4.94
C THR A 233 1.46 7.41 -4.71
N GLY A 234 2.77 7.42 -4.48
CA GLY A 234 3.54 8.64 -4.31
C GLY A 234 3.80 9.41 -5.60
N THR A 235 3.56 8.83 -6.78
CA THR A 235 3.71 9.52 -8.07
C THR A 235 2.40 10.14 -8.56
N GLN A 236 1.28 9.83 -7.93
CA GLN A 236 -0.02 10.30 -8.39
C GLN A 236 -0.23 11.80 -8.10
N PRO A 237 -0.90 12.56 -8.99
CA PRO A 237 -1.22 13.98 -8.76
C PRO A 237 -2.09 14.22 -7.51
N GLN A 238 -2.92 13.24 -7.16
CA GLN A 238 -3.74 13.22 -5.94
C GLN A 238 -3.05 12.45 -4.80
N SER A 239 -1.71 12.37 -4.83
CA SER A 239 -0.94 11.71 -3.79
C SER A 239 -1.27 12.29 -2.42
N HIS A 240 -1.09 11.46 -1.40
CA HIS A 240 -1.40 11.84 -0.05
C HIS A 240 -0.55 13.03 0.42
N GLY A 241 -1.11 13.85 1.30
CA GLY A 241 -0.38 14.95 1.93
C GLY A 241 0.74 14.47 2.86
N ILE A 242 1.60 15.39 3.30
CA ILE A 242 2.69 15.07 4.24
C ILE A 242 2.16 14.44 5.54
N ASP A 243 0.94 14.75 5.95
CA ASP A 243 0.31 14.18 7.16
C ASP A 243 0.09 12.68 7.09
N PHE A 244 -0.22 12.16 5.90
CA PHE A 244 -0.31 10.73 5.65
C PHE A 244 1.06 10.06 5.81
N TYR A 245 2.09 10.61 5.18
CA TYR A 245 3.44 10.05 5.23
C TYR A 245 4.06 10.14 6.63
N ILE A 246 3.84 11.24 7.36
CA ILE A 246 4.24 11.37 8.76
C ILE A 246 3.56 10.29 9.60
N GLN A 247 2.25 10.07 9.41
CA GLN A 247 1.56 8.99 10.11
C GLN A 247 2.17 7.63 9.78
N MET A 248 2.54 7.37 8.52
CA MET A 248 3.23 6.14 8.12
C MET A 248 4.61 5.99 8.74
N ALA A 249 5.42 7.05 8.79
CA ALA A 249 6.78 7.01 9.32
C ALA A 249 6.83 6.92 10.85
N ASP A 250 5.98 7.68 11.54
CA ASP A 250 6.04 7.87 12.99
C ASP A 250 5.13 6.91 13.77
N THR A 251 3.99 6.48 13.22
CA THR A 251 3.02 5.73 14.03
C THR A 251 3.39 4.26 14.13
N GLN A 252 3.71 3.84 15.36
CA GLN A 252 3.79 2.43 15.80
C GLN A 252 2.40 1.77 15.82
N GLY A 253 1.62 1.86 14.73
CA GLY A 253 0.41 1.07 14.53
C GLY A 253 -0.84 1.46 15.37
N LYS A 254 -0.95 2.69 15.88
CA LYS A 254 -2.15 3.12 16.65
C LYS A 254 -3.09 4.09 15.91
N SER A 255 -2.74 4.57 14.72
CA SER A 255 -3.51 5.61 14.01
C SER A 255 -4.23 5.08 12.77
N ARG A 256 -5.02 5.97 12.15
CA ARG A 256 -5.85 5.84 10.93
C ARG A 256 -5.23 5.00 9.80
N TRP A 257 -3.90 4.86 9.76
CA TRP A 257 -3.15 4.02 8.82
C TRP A 257 -3.57 2.55 8.77
N VAL A 258 -4.06 1.97 9.88
CA VAL A 258 -4.62 0.60 9.90
C VAL A 258 -5.73 0.42 8.85
N SER A 259 -6.41 1.49 8.46
CA SER A 259 -7.49 1.45 7.46
C SER A 259 -7.01 1.42 6.02
N THR A 260 -5.73 1.76 5.75
CA THR A 260 -5.25 1.98 4.39
C THR A 260 -4.76 0.69 3.74
N TYR A 261 -3.86 -0.04 4.41
CA TYR A 261 -3.39 -1.37 4.00
C TYR A 261 -3.81 -2.38 5.07
N TYR A 262 -4.60 -3.36 4.68
CA TYR A 262 -5.10 -4.37 5.62
C TYR A 262 -5.13 -5.75 4.96
N TYR A 263 -5.05 -6.78 5.79
CA TYR A 263 -5.15 -8.15 5.34
C TYR A 263 -6.56 -8.44 4.81
N LEU A 264 -6.63 -8.97 3.60
CA LEU A 264 -7.89 -9.30 2.97
C LEU A 264 -8.31 -10.71 3.37
N ARG A 265 -9.19 -10.84 4.37
CA ARG A 265 -9.59 -12.15 4.94
C ARG A 265 -10.11 -13.17 3.91
N SER A 266 -10.77 -12.74 2.84
CA SER A 266 -11.24 -13.64 1.77
C SER A 266 -10.18 -13.94 0.70
N GLY A 267 -9.11 -13.14 0.62
CA GLY A 267 -8.07 -13.28 -0.39
C GLY A 267 -7.37 -14.64 -0.39
N PRO A 268 -6.92 -15.18 0.77
CA PRO A 268 -6.26 -16.47 0.85
C PRO A 268 -7.10 -17.63 0.29
N SER A 269 -8.41 -17.65 0.51
CA SER A 269 -9.26 -18.72 -0.05
C SER A 269 -9.39 -18.58 -1.57
N THR A 270 -9.47 -17.36 -2.08
CA THR A 270 -9.51 -17.08 -3.53
C THR A 270 -8.25 -17.56 -4.22
N ILE A 271 -7.07 -17.14 -3.75
CA ILE A 271 -5.80 -17.55 -4.33
C ILE A 271 -5.53 -19.05 -4.12
N THR A 272 -5.91 -19.62 -2.98
CA THR A 272 -5.79 -21.07 -2.75
C THR A 272 -6.59 -21.87 -3.78
N SER A 273 -7.78 -21.41 -4.16
CA SER A 273 -8.59 -22.05 -5.21
C SER A 273 -7.84 -22.05 -6.56
N LEU A 274 -7.25 -20.90 -6.93
CA LEU A 274 -6.42 -20.77 -8.15
C LEU A 274 -5.17 -21.66 -8.12
N ILE A 275 -4.43 -21.65 -7.01
CA ILE A 275 -3.20 -22.45 -6.83
C ILE A 275 -3.51 -23.95 -6.94
N LYS A 276 -4.59 -24.41 -6.28
CA LYS A 276 -5.03 -25.80 -6.36
C LYS A 276 -5.48 -26.20 -7.77
N ALA A 277 -6.14 -25.31 -8.51
CA ALA A 277 -6.49 -25.54 -9.91
C ALA A 277 -5.26 -25.75 -10.81
N LEU A 278 -4.09 -25.26 -10.39
CA LEU A 278 -2.79 -25.50 -11.05
C LEU A 278 -2.02 -26.69 -10.49
N SER A 279 -2.59 -27.43 -9.52
CA SER A 279 -1.90 -28.51 -8.80
C SER A 279 -0.61 -28.08 -8.11
N LEU A 280 -0.55 -26.84 -7.62
CA LEU A 280 0.55 -26.31 -6.82
C LEU A 280 0.22 -26.35 -5.32
N ASP A 281 1.23 -26.17 -4.47
CA ASP A 281 1.08 -26.13 -3.00
C ASP A 281 0.88 -24.68 -2.49
N PRO A 282 -0.28 -24.33 -1.90
CA PRO A 282 -0.54 -22.99 -1.35
C PRO A 282 0.42 -22.56 -0.24
N GLU A 283 1.07 -23.49 0.45
CA GLU A 283 1.99 -23.18 1.55
C GLU A 283 3.37 -22.72 1.06
N THR A 284 3.71 -22.99 -0.21
CA THR A 284 5.03 -22.64 -0.78
C THR A 284 4.94 -21.75 -2.02
N THR A 285 3.78 -21.67 -2.66
CA THR A 285 3.60 -20.91 -3.92
C THR A 285 3.75 -19.42 -3.69
N ARG A 286 4.57 -18.78 -4.53
CA ARG A 286 4.82 -17.34 -4.57
C ARG A 286 4.13 -16.70 -5.78
N PRO A 287 3.89 -15.37 -5.77
CA PRO A 287 3.30 -14.67 -6.92
C PRO A 287 4.05 -14.92 -8.24
N GLN A 288 5.38 -15.01 -8.19
CA GLN A 288 6.23 -15.23 -9.37
C GLN A 288 6.00 -16.60 -10.01
N ASP A 289 5.63 -17.62 -9.24
CA ASP A 289 5.30 -18.95 -9.77
C ASP A 289 4.03 -18.87 -10.63
N LEU A 290 3.03 -18.11 -10.16
CA LEU A 290 1.77 -17.91 -10.87
C LEU A 290 1.95 -17.01 -12.11
N ASP A 291 2.84 -16.02 -12.02
CA ASP A 291 3.21 -15.15 -13.14
C ASP A 291 3.91 -15.92 -14.26
N SER A 292 4.85 -16.77 -13.89
CA SER A 292 5.63 -17.56 -14.84
C SER A 292 4.77 -18.58 -15.59
N LEU A 293 3.74 -19.12 -14.94
CA LEU A 293 2.78 -20.02 -15.58
C LEU A 293 1.83 -19.30 -16.55
N ASP A 294 1.55 -18.01 -16.28
CA ASP A 294 0.63 -17.14 -17.03
C ASP A 294 -0.64 -17.83 -17.54
N ARG A 295 -1.27 -18.60 -16.65
CA ARG A 295 -2.47 -19.40 -16.94
C ARG A 295 -3.71 -18.52 -17.02
N ARG A 296 -4.68 -18.94 -17.83
CA ARG A 296 -6.01 -18.31 -17.87
C ARG A 296 -7.02 -19.16 -17.12
N PHE A 297 -7.94 -18.51 -16.43
CA PHE A 297 -8.91 -19.15 -15.55
C PHE A 297 -10.33 -18.73 -15.90
N LEU A 298 -11.25 -19.68 -15.78
CA LEU A 298 -12.69 -19.44 -15.82
C LEU A 298 -13.22 -19.26 -14.41
N CYS A 299 -14.14 -18.32 -14.23
CA CYS A 299 -14.91 -18.19 -12.99
C CYS A 299 -16.21 -18.98 -13.12
N GLU A 300 -16.34 -20.07 -12.38
CA GLU A 300 -17.54 -20.94 -12.41
C GLU A 300 -18.77 -20.25 -11.77
N GLY A 301 -18.57 -19.14 -11.06
CA GLY A 301 -19.66 -18.30 -10.57
C GLY A 301 -20.34 -17.44 -11.64
N CYS A 302 -19.74 -17.33 -12.83
CA CYS A 302 -20.13 -16.45 -13.94
C CYS A 302 -20.70 -17.24 -15.13
N ASN A 303 -21.79 -17.99 -14.92
CA ASN A 303 -22.40 -18.93 -15.87
C ASN A 303 -22.79 -18.40 -17.28
N PHE A 304 -22.71 -17.10 -17.54
CA PHE A 304 -23.26 -16.49 -18.76
C PHE A 304 -22.23 -15.94 -19.73
N LEU A 305 -20.99 -15.66 -19.29
CA LEU A 305 -20.04 -14.90 -20.11
C LEU A 305 -18.84 -15.71 -20.58
N ASN A 306 -18.52 -16.85 -19.95
CA ASN A 306 -17.32 -17.66 -20.21
C ASN A 306 -16.05 -16.81 -20.37
N LEU A 307 -15.94 -15.75 -19.57
CA LEU A 307 -14.79 -14.86 -19.59
C LEU A 307 -13.63 -15.53 -18.88
N THR A 308 -12.46 -15.36 -19.48
CA THR A 308 -11.20 -15.84 -18.95
C THR A 308 -10.36 -14.71 -18.42
N TYR A 309 -9.69 -14.97 -17.31
CA TYR A 309 -8.96 -13.98 -16.55
C TYR A 309 -7.53 -14.47 -16.30
N SER A 310 -6.57 -13.55 -16.18
CA SER A 310 -5.30 -13.84 -15.51
C SER A 310 -5.55 -14.13 -14.03
N TRP A 311 -4.62 -14.81 -13.35
CA TRP A 311 -4.77 -15.11 -11.92
C TRP A 311 -4.94 -13.84 -11.06
N ARG A 312 -4.25 -12.73 -11.38
CA ARG A 312 -4.43 -11.44 -10.69
C ARG A 312 -5.81 -10.85 -10.96
N THR A 313 -6.28 -10.90 -12.21
CA THR A 313 -7.61 -10.39 -12.57
C THR A 313 -8.72 -11.24 -11.92
N CYS A 314 -8.52 -12.55 -11.72
CA CYS A 314 -9.45 -13.41 -10.97
C CYS A 314 -9.71 -12.91 -9.55
N ILE A 315 -8.68 -12.46 -8.85
CA ILE A 315 -8.80 -11.99 -7.47
C ILE A 315 -9.64 -10.71 -7.44
N SER A 316 -9.31 -9.74 -8.29
CA SER A 316 -10.08 -8.49 -8.42
C SER A 316 -11.53 -8.75 -8.85
N HIS A 317 -11.74 -9.67 -9.79
CA HIS A 317 -13.07 -10.08 -10.24
C HIS A 317 -13.88 -10.72 -9.10
N HIS A 318 -13.32 -11.69 -8.39
CA HIS A 318 -14.00 -12.33 -7.26
C HIS A 318 -14.35 -11.32 -6.17
N TYR A 319 -13.42 -10.44 -5.86
CA TYR A 319 -13.62 -9.40 -4.86
C TYR A 319 -14.65 -8.34 -5.27
N SER A 320 -14.87 -8.11 -6.57
CA SER A 320 -15.87 -7.12 -7.03
C SER A 320 -17.25 -7.74 -7.28
N ALA A 321 -17.31 -8.99 -7.76
CA ALA A 321 -18.54 -9.62 -8.23
C ALA A 321 -19.05 -10.76 -7.33
N HIS A 322 -18.18 -11.36 -6.51
CA HIS A 322 -18.46 -12.65 -5.85
C HIS A 322 -18.02 -12.75 -4.39
N LEU A 323 -17.85 -11.62 -3.68
CA LEU A 323 -17.43 -11.58 -2.27
C LEU A 323 -18.19 -12.51 -1.32
N TRP A 324 -19.46 -12.81 -1.64
CA TRP A 324 -20.35 -13.62 -0.81
C TRP A 324 -20.33 -15.12 -1.15
N ARG A 325 -19.58 -15.54 -2.17
CA ARG A 325 -19.53 -16.92 -2.65
C ARG A 325 -18.15 -17.51 -2.39
N ALA A 326 -18.09 -18.84 -2.26
CA ALA A 326 -16.81 -19.52 -2.31
C ALA A 326 -16.15 -19.29 -3.69
N PRO A 327 -14.83 -19.08 -3.74
CA PRO A 327 -14.11 -18.93 -4.99
C PRO A 327 -14.05 -20.28 -5.71
N ASP A 328 -14.54 -20.30 -6.95
CA ASP A 328 -14.60 -21.48 -7.80
C ASP A 328 -14.04 -21.14 -9.17
N PHE A 329 -12.88 -21.70 -9.48
CA PHE A 329 -12.11 -21.39 -10.66
C PHE A 329 -11.57 -22.64 -11.32
N THR A 330 -11.69 -22.69 -12.64
CA THR A 330 -11.09 -23.74 -13.47
C THR A 330 -9.90 -23.15 -14.23
N ALA A 331 -8.72 -23.74 -14.04
CA ALA A 331 -7.54 -23.39 -14.82
C ALA A 331 -7.63 -24.01 -16.22
N LEU A 332 -7.33 -23.21 -17.25
CA LEU A 332 -7.21 -23.72 -18.61
C LEU A 332 -5.83 -24.34 -18.84
N ASN A 333 -5.80 -25.39 -19.66
CA ASN A 333 -4.56 -26.00 -20.12
C ASN A 333 -3.73 -25.01 -20.98
N GLU A 334 -2.51 -25.42 -21.34
CA GLU A 334 -1.53 -24.52 -21.97
C GLU A 334 -1.94 -24.11 -23.35
N LYS A 335 -2.44 -25.08 -24.11
CA LYS A 335 -2.94 -24.84 -25.45
C LYS A 335 -4.03 -23.76 -25.46
N ASN A 336 -5.02 -23.88 -24.56
CA ASN A 336 -6.13 -22.93 -24.50
C ASN A 336 -5.70 -21.57 -23.95
N SER A 337 -4.83 -21.55 -22.93
CA SER A 337 -4.27 -20.31 -22.39
C SER A 337 -3.47 -19.57 -23.46
N ALA A 338 -2.63 -20.25 -24.24
CA ALA A 338 -1.86 -19.67 -25.33
C ALA A 338 -2.74 -19.07 -26.44
N ILE A 339 -3.82 -19.76 -26.83
CA ILE A 339 -4.79 -19.22 -27.80
C ILE A 339 -5.42 -17.92 -27.28
N LEU A 340 -5.79 -17.87 -26.01
CA LEU A 340 -6.40 -16.68 -25.41
C LEU A 340 -5.40 -15.54 -25.29
N ARG A 341 -4.15 -15.81 -24.89
CA ARG A 341 -3.07 -14.81 -24.88
C ARG A 341 -2.81 -14.23 -26.27
N GLN A 342 -2.89 -15.04 -27.32
CA GLN A 342 -2.80 -14.53 -28.68
C GLN A 342 -3.97 -13.60 -29.04
N LYS A 343 -5.18 -13.91 -28.57
CA LYS A 343 -6.37 -13.06 -28.78
C LYS A 343 -6.35 -11.77 -27.96
N GLU A 344 -5.74 -11.80 -26.79
CA GLU A 344 -5.53 -10.62 -25.94
C GLU A 344 -4.71 -9.53 -26.67
N GLY A 345 -3.87 -9.94 -27.62
CA GLY A 345 -3.09 -9.04 -28.46
C GLY A 345 -1.88 -8.48 -27.72
N THR A 346 -1.53 -7.23 -28.03
CA THR A 346 -0.42 -6.52 -27.38
C THR A 346 -0.77 -6.27 -25.91
N ASP A 347 0.20 -6.45 -25.01
CA ASP A 347 0.04 -6.09 -23.60
C ASP A 347 -0.34 -4.61 -23.49
N PRO A 348 -1.52 -4.26 -22.94
CA PRO A 348 -1.95 -2.88 -22.76
C PRO A 348 -0.97 -2.04 -21.94
N ALA A 349 -0.13 -2.67 -21.11
CA ALA A 349 0.90 -1.97 -20.37
C ALA A 349 2.04 -1.43 -21.24
N SER A 350 2.19 -1.91 -22.47
CA SER A 350 3.25 -1.48 -23.39
C SER A 350 3.20 0.02 -23.67
N ASP A 351 1.99 0.59 -23.67
CA ASP A 351 1.75 2.01 -23.94
C ASP A 351 1.80 2.88 -22.66
N GLN A 352 1.94 2.28 -21.48
CA GLN A 352 2.08 3.05 -20.23
C GLN A 352 3.48 3.67 -20.14
N GLU A 353 3.57 4.94 -19.76
CA GLU A 353 4.83 5.61 -19.41
C GLU A 353 5.31 5.17 -18.00
N MET A 354 5.52 3.87 -17.84
CA MET A 354 5.88 3.23 -16.57
C MET A 354 7.00 2.21 -16.73
N TRP A 355 7.69 2.20 -17.87
CA TRP A 355 8.81 1.30 -18.13
C TRP A 355 10.15 1.99 -17.87
N SER A 356 11.11 1.18 -17.44
CA SER A 356 12.50 1.60 -17.26
C SER A 356 13.46 0.51 -17.73
N CYS A 357 14.63 0.94 -18.18
CA CYS A 357 15.80 0.09 -18.39
C CYS A 357 16.32 -0.42 -17.04
N ASN A 358 16.80 -1.66 -17.00
CA ASN A 358 17.45 -2.25 -15.84
C ASN A 358 18.99 -2.14 -15.83
N HIS A 359 19.58 -1.55 -16.87
CA HIS A 359 21.03 -1.45 -17.04
C HIS A 359 21.61 -0.06 -16.81
N CYS A 360 20.77 0.98 -16.78
CA CYS A 360 21.21 2.34 -16.51
C CYS A 360 20.11 3.20 -15.87
N THR A 361 20.51 4.39 -15.41
CA THR A 361 19.64 5.30 -14.65
C THR A 361 18.89 6.32 -15.51
N ILE A 362 18.91 6.18 -16.84
CA ILE A 362 18.42 7.23 -17.75
C ILE A 362 16.94 7.55 -17.55
N HIS A 363 16.15 6.58 -17.06
CA HIS A 363 14.70 6.70 -16.84
C HIS A 363 14.30 6.99 -15.38
N LEU A 364 15.24 7.28 -14.48
CA LEU A 364 15.01 7.41 -13.02
C LEU A 364 13.92 8.44 -12.63
N ASN A 365 13.71 9.47 -13.45
CA ASN A 365 12.69 10.51 -13.25
C ASN A 365 11.84 10.76 -14.50
N ASP A 366 11.98 9.89 -15.49
CA ASP A 366 11.38 10.03 -16.81
C ASP A 366 11.14 8.62 -17.35
N LEU A 367 10.15 7.96 -16.74
CA LEU A 367 9.70 6.64 -17.16
C LEU A 367 9.09 6.76 -18.56
N GLN A 368 9.29 5.71 -19.35
CA GLN A 368 8.96 5.72 -20.77
C GLN A 368 8.01 4.58 -21.11
N THR A 369 7.56 4.53 -22.36
CA THR A 369 6.79 3.38 -22.87
C THR A 369 7.70 2.18 -23.11
N HIS A 370 7.12 0.98 -23.18
CA HIS A 370 7.87 -0.25 -23.44
C HIS A 370 8.69 -0.15 -24.73
N ALA A 371 8.10 0.36 -25.81
CA ALA A 371 8.76 0.49 -27.11
C ALA A 371 10.02 1.39 -27.05
N VAL A 372 9.95 2.50 -26.31
CA VAL A 372 11.08 3.42 -26.14
C VAL A 372 12.20 2.75 -25.33
N VAL A 373 11.85 2.09 -24.22
CA VAL A 373 12.83 1.40 -23.37
C VAL A 373 13.47 0.21 -24.09
N LEU A 374 12.68 -0.58 -24.80
CA LEU A 374 13.15 -1.72 -25.59
C LEU A 374 14.20 -1.27 -26.61
N LYS A 375 13.88 -0.22 -27.39
CA LYS A 375 14.82 0.37 -28.34
C LYS A 375 16.09 0.87 -27.66
N HIS A 376 15.95 1.57 -26.53
CA HIS A 376 17.09 2.03 -25.74
C HIS A 376 17.99 0.87 -25.29
N VAL A 377 17.42 -0.22 -24.79
CA VAL A 377 18.18 -1.40 -24.36
C VAL A 377 18.92 -2.03 -25.54
N GLN A 378 18.25 -2.17 -26.69
CA GLN A 378 18.86 -2.72 -27.91
C GLN A 378 20.02 -1.86 -28.43
N GLU A 379 19.83 -0.54 -28.51
CA GLU A 379 20.81 0.37 -29.11
C GLU A 379 21.95 0.74 -28.16
N THR A 380 21.66 1.02 -26.89
CA THR A 380 22.65 1.50 -25.91
C THR A 380 23.38 0.35 -25.23
N HIS A 381 22.69 -0.77 -24.97
CA HIS A 381 23.26 -1.91 -24.25
C HIS A 381 23.56 -3.12 -25.16
N ALA A 382 23.26 -3.03 -26.46
CA ALA A 382 23.54 -4.07 -27.46
C ALA A 382 22.90 -5.44 -27.13
N ILE A 383 21.75 -5.43 -26.46
CA ILE A 383 21.00 -6.63 -26.10
C ILE A 383 19.90 -6.83 -27.15
N ASN A 384 20.06 -7.82 -28.03
CA ASN A 384 19.17 -8.02 -29.19
C ASN A 384 17.76 -8.48 -28.81
N ASP A 385 17.66 -9.34 -27.79
CA ASP A 385 16.40 -9.91 -27.30
C ASP A 385 16.25 -9.62 -25.79
N PRO A 386 15.89 -8.37 -25.42
CA PRO A 386 15.78 -7.99 -24.02
C PRO A 386 14.67 -8.74 -23.29
N GLU A 387 14.98 -9.25 -22.10
CA GLU A 387 14.04 -9.97 -21.25
C GLU A 387 13.41 -9.06 -20.19
N GLU A 388 12.10 -9.21 -19.96
CA GLU A 388 11.39 -8.47 -18.92
C GLU A 388 11.85 -8.91 -17.52
N ASN A 389 12.04 -7.95 -16.61
CA ASN A 389 12.61 -8.09 -15.26
C ASN A 389 14.08 -8.49 -15.22
N VAL A 390 14.73 -8.59 -16.40
CA VAL A 390 16.17 -8.77 -16.54
C VAL A 390 16.80 -7.51 -17.12
N ASP A 391 16.33 -7.06 -18.28
CA ASP A 391 16.92 -5.94 -19.03
C ASP A 391 16.05 -4.67 -19.02
N LEU A 392 14.74 -4.85 -18.90
CA LEU A 392 13.74 -3.80 -18.76
C LEU A 392 12.63 -4.25 -17.82
N PHE A 393 11.94 -3.32 -17.18
CA PHE A 393 10.88 -3.67 -16.24
C PHE A 393 9.81 -2.58 -16.18
N HIS A 394 8.61 -2.98 -15.76
CA HIS A 394 7.52 -2.06 -15.44
C HIS A 394 7.69 -1.57 -13.99
N ALA A 395 7.98 -0.29 -13.80
CA ALA A 395 8.34 0.30 -12.50
C ALA A 395 7.24 0.23 -11.43
N TYR A 396 5.98 0.04 -11.84
CA TYR A 396 4.83 -0.08 -10.93
C TYR A 396 3.96 -1.31 -11.25
N PRO A 397 4.41 -2.54 -10.93
CA PRO A 397 3.70 -3.78 -11.32
C PRO A 397 2.23 -3.85 -10.91
N THR A 398 1.86 -3.20 -9.80
CA THR A 398 0.47 -3.12 -9.31
C THR A 398 -0.42 -2.16 -10.08
N ALA A 399 0.17 -1.21 -10.82
CA ALA A 399 -0.52 -0.27 -11.70
C ALA A 399 -0.47 -0.69 -13.18
N ARG A 400 0.16 -1.84 -13.47
CA ARG A 400 0.24 -2.41 -14.81
C ARG A 400 -1.17 -2.73 -15.32
N LEU A 401 -1.55 -2.12 -16.43
CA LEU A 401 -2.79 -2.45 -17.13
C LEU A 401 -2.73 -3.91 -17.56
N ARG A 402 -3.84 -4.62 -17.39
CA ARG A 402 -3.94 -6.04 -17.72
C ARG A 402 -4.82 -6.22 -18.95
N PRO A 403 -4.57 -7.25 -19.77
CA PRO A 403 -5.44 -7.57 -20.90
C PRO A 403 -6.90 -7.70 -20.49
N THR A 404 -7.79 -7.23 -21.37
CA THR A 404 -9.23 -7.38 -21.19
C THR A 404 -9.59 -8.86 -21.20
N PRO A 405 -10.44 -9.33 -20.26
CA PRO A 405 -10.90 -10.72 -20.24
C PRO A 405 -11.45 -11.17 -21.59
N GLN A 406 -11.01 -12.33 -22.06
CA GLN A 406 -11.42 -12.89 -23.35
C GLN A 406 -12.48 -13.95 -23.17
N GLN A 407 -13.43 -14.04 -24.11
CA GLN A 407 -14.43 -15.09 -24.12
C GLN A 407 -13.83 -16.41 -24.59
N PHE A 408 -14.00 -17.46 -23.77
CA PHE A 408 -13.62 -18.82 -24.11
C PHE A 408 -14.82 -19.56 -24.70
N LEU A 409 -14.74 -19.84 -26.01
CA LEU A 409 -15.69 -20.69 -26.70
C LEU A 409 -15.10 -22.10 -26.73
N THR A 410 -15.64 -23.01 -25.93
CA THR A 410 -15.31 -24.43 -26.05
C THR A 410 -15.72 -24.88 -27.45
N ALA A 411 -14.75 -25.29 -28.27
CA ALA A 411 -15.06 -26.07 -29.46
C ALA A 411 -15.61 -27.42 -28.98
N ASP A 412 -16.93 -27.59 -29.12
CA ASP A 412 -17.71 -28.82 -28.96
C ASP A 412 -17.61 -29.57 -27.60
N PRO A 413 -18.68 -29.59 -26.78
CA PRO A 413 -18.74 -30.31 -25.50
C PRO A 413 -18.39 -31.81 -25.58
N LEU A 414 -18.44 -32.41 -26.78
CA LEU A 414 -18.18 -33.84 -27.00
C LEU A 414 -16.70 -34.26 -26.84
N GLN A 415 -15.74 -33.34 -26.86
CA GLN A 415 -14.30 -33.70 -26.74
C GLN A 415 -13.75 -33.70 -25.31
N GLN A 416 -14.44 -33.11 -24.34
CA GLN A 416 -13.96 -33.04 -22.95
C GLN A 416 -14.08 -34.38 -22.21
N HIS A 417 -15.03 -35.25 -22.58
CA HIS A 417 -15.16 -36.58 -21.96
C HIS A 417 -14.08 -37.58 -22.39
N LEU A 418 -13.39 -37.36 -23.53
CA LEU A 418 -12.38 -38.30 -24.02
C LEU A 418 -10.97 -38.07 -23.45
N ALA A 419 -10.72 -36.90 -22.83
CA ALA A 419 -9.43 -36.58 -22.21
C ALA A 419 -9.34 -37.00 -20.73
N ALA A 420 -10.47 -37.32 -20.09
CA ALA A 420 -10.49 -37.79 -18.70
C ALA A 420 -10.21 -39.30 -18.56
N ASP A 421 -10.36 -40.08 -19.63
CA ASP A 421 -10.18 -41.54 -19.63
C ASP A 421 -8.79 -42.01 -20.10
N SER A 422 -7.80 -41.10 -20.21
CA SER A 422 -6.44 -41.45 -20.67
C SER A 422 -5.30 -40.84 -19.85
N ALA A 423 -5.51 -40.59 -18.56
CA ALA A 423 -4.47 -40.25 -17.58
C ALA A 423 -4.41 -41.25 -16.44
#